data_AF-A0A9E4H5J9-F1
#
_entry.id   AF-A0A9E4H5J9-F1
#
_cell.length_a   1.000
_cell.length_b   1.000
_cell.length_c   1.000
_cell.angle_alpha   90.00
_cell.angle_beta   90.00
_cell.angle_gamma   90.00
#
_symmetry.space_group_name_H-M   'P 1'
#
loop_
_entity.id
_entity.type
_entity.pdbx_description
1 polymer ?
#
loop_
_entity_poly.entity_id
_entity_poly.type
_entity_poly.pdbx_seq_one_letter_code
_entity_poly.pdbx_strand_id
1 'polypeptide(L)'
;MLAAISGRGEVQQPMAGVRYSIQFTPEEREQLNRLIRGGKPSARIVTRARILLKIDEGWKAPQVASALDVAEGTVYRVRRHC
;
A
#
# COMPACT_ATOMS: atom_id res chain seq x y z
N MET A 1 18.58 -7.64 19.60
CA MET A 1 18.49 -6.18 19.35
C MET A 1 18.07 -5.97 17.88
N LEU A 2 16.79 -6.21 17.57
CA LEU A 2 16.17 -5.91 16.27
C LEU A 2 14.90 -5.14 16.62
N ALA A 3 14.95 -3.84 16.40
CA ALA A 3 13.99 -2.88 16.90
C ALA A 3 12.59 -3.12 16.31
N ALA A 4 11.62 -2.90 17.18
CA ALA A 4 10.20 -3.09 16.97
C ALA A 4 9.68 -2.33 15.73
N ILE A 5 9.10 -3.08 14.79
CA ILE A 5 8.14 -2.53 13.82
C ILE A 5 6.77 -2.65 14.49
N SER A 6 6.55 -1.89 15.55
CA SER A 6 5.24 -1.75 16.21
C SER A 6 4.86 -0.28 16.23
N GLY A 7 4.93 0.35 15.05
CA GLY A 7 4.20 1.57 14.78
C GLY A 7 2.78 1.16 14.42
N ARG A 8 1.86 1.26 15.39
CA ARG A 8 0.42 1.22 15.11
C ARG A 8 0.10 2.47 14.29
N GLY A 9 0.17 2.37 12.97
CA GLY A 9 -0.58 3.28 12.11
C GLY A 9 -2.05 3.03 12.42
N GLU A 10 -2.78 4.06 12.83
CA GLU A 10 -4.19 3.98 13.15
C GLU A 10 -4.96 3.59 11.89
N VAL A 11 -5.23 2.29 11.73
CA VAL A 11 -6.05 1.74 10.65
C VAL A 11 -7.50 2.18 10.86
N GLN A 12 -7.83 3.36 10.35
CA GLN A 12 -9.22 3.84 10.30
C GLN A 12 -9.95 3.09 9.19
N GLN A 13 -10.57 1.97 9.56
CA GLN A 13 -11.60 1.35 8.73
C GLN A 13 -12.91 2.11 8.86
N PRO A 14 -13.60 2.37 7.74
CA PRO A 14 -15.04 2.13 7.75
C PRO A 14 -15.47 1.19 6.62
N MET A 15 -16.28 0.20 6.99
CA MET A 15 -17.17 -0.53 6.07
C MET A 15 -18.40 0.33 5.74
N ALA A 16 -19.07 -0.06 4.64
CA ALA A 16 -20.32 0.47 4.06
C ALA A 16 -20.15 1.53 2.95
N GLY A 17 -19.82 1.07 1.73
CA GLY A 17 -19.94 1.86 0.48
C GLY A 17 -18.78 2.80 0.16
N VAL A 18 -17.64 2.65 0.83
CA VAL A 18 -16.72 3.75 1.09
C VAL A 18 -15.56 3.81 0.10
N ARG A 19 -15.21 5.01 -0.35
CA ARG A 19 -13.93 5.30 -1.00
C ARG A 19 -12.84 5.19 0.08
N TYR A 20 -12.10 4.09 0.13
CA TYR A 20 -10.99 3.98 1.08
C TYR A 20 -9.79 4.72 0.50
N SER A 21 -9.69 6.01 0.80
CA SER A 21 -8.47 6.78 0.62
C SER A 21 -7.55 6.45 1.79
N ILE A 22 -6.54 5.63 1.55
CA ILE A 22 -5.45 5.47 2.52
C ILE A 22 -4.58 6.72 2.38
N GLN A 23 -4.53 7.56 3.41
CA GLN A 23 -3.62 8.70 3.44
C GLN A 23 -2.36 8.29 4.18
N PHE A 24 -1.22 8.31 3.49
CA PHE A 24 0.07 8.11 4.13
C PHE A 24 0.70 9.45 4.49
N THR A 25 1.38 9.49 5.62
CA THR A 25 2.25 10.62 5.97
C THR A 25 3.39 10.76 4.95
N PRO A 26 3.98 11.95 4.76
CA PRO A 26 5.10 12.13 3.84
C PRO A 26 6.27 11.18 4.13
N GLU A 27 6.51 10.87 5.41
CA GLU A 27 7.56 9.95 5.86
C GLU A 27 7.28 8.51 5.41
N GLU A 28 6.05 8.02 5.59
CA GLU A 28 5.64 6.69 5.11
C GLU A 28 5.71 6.58 3.58
N ARG A 29 5.32 7.64 2.86
CA ARG A 29 5.46 7.70 1.39
C ARG A 29 6.93 7.62 0.97
N GLU A 30 7.84 8.27 1.69
CA GLU A 30 9.27 8.19 1.42
C GLU A 30 9.81 6.78 1.69
N GLN A 31 9.38 6.13 2.77
CA GLN A 31 9.76 4.76 3.08
C GLN A 31 9.29 3.78 1.99
N LEU A 32 8.04 3.90 1.50
CA LEU A 32 7.53 3.11 0.39
C LEU A 32 8.34 3.33 -0.90
N ASN A 33 8.69 4.58 -1.20
CA ASN A 33 9.55 4.90 -2.34
C ASN A 33 10.95 4.32 -2.19
N ARG A 34 11.51 4.32 -0.98
CA ARG A 34 12.81 3.72 -0.67
C ARG A 34 12.78 2.20 -0.86
N LEU A 35 11.68 1.53 -0.49
CA LEU A 35 11.50 0.10 -0.76
C LEU A 35 11.47 -0.19 -2.26
N ILE A 36 10.86 0.67 -3.07
CA ILE A 36 10.83 0.48 -4.53
C ILE A 36 12.21 0.71 -5.15
N ARG A 37 12.95 1.73 -4.69
CA ARG A 37 14.27 2.11 -5.26
C ARG A 37 15.44 1.29 -4.72
N GLY A 38 15.31 0.71 -3.53
CA GLY A 38 16.41 0.07 -2.80
C GLY A 38 16.90 -1.27 -3.35
N GLY A 39 16.25 -1.83 -4.39
CA GLY A 39 16.70 -3.01 -5.15
C GLY A 39 16.78 -4.35 -4.40
N LYS A 40 16.70 -4.34 -3.06
CA LYS A 40 16.85 -5.48 -2.16
C LYS A 40 15.56 -6.17 -1.67
N PRO A 41 14.35 -5.57 -1.73
CA PRO A 41 13.14 -6.28 -1.32
C PRO A 41 12.65 -7.25 -2.40
N SER A 42 11.92 -8.28 -1.97
CA SER A 42 11.30 -9.23 -2.91
C SER A 42 10.29 -8.54 -3.82
N ALA A 43 10.08 -9.09 -5.02
CA ALA A 43 9.11 -8.57 -5.99
C ALA A 43 7.71 -8.38 -5.38
N ARG A 44 7.32 -9.24 -4.43
CA ARG A 44 6.06 -9.14 -3.69
C ARG A 44 5.98 -7.88 -2.82
N ILE A 45 7.06 -7.51 -2.14
CA ILE A 45 7.12 -6.29 -1.30
C ILE A 45 7.07 -5.05 -2.19
N VAL A 46 7.84 -5.04 -3.29
CA VAL A 46 7.83 -3.92 -4.25
C VAL A 46 6.43 -3.72 -4.85
N THR A 47 5.78 -4.81 -5.25
CA THR A 47 4.41 -4.77 -5.80
C THR A 47 3.42 -4.22 -4.78
N ARG A 48 3.51 -4.66 -3.51
CA ARG A 48 2.67 -4.12 -2.43
C ARG A 48 2.90 -2.61 -2.21
N ALA A 49 4.16 -2.17 -2.17
CA ALA A 49 4.48 -0.75 -2.02
C ALA A 49 3.91 0.09 -3.18
N ARG A 50 4.00 -0.41 -4.42
CA ARG A 50 3.38 0.22 -5.60
C ARG A 50 1.86 0.30 -5.51
N ILE A 51 1.21 -0.77 -5.05
CA ILE A 51 -0.25 -0.78 -4.81
C ILE A 51 -0.65 0.32 -3.82
N LEU A 52 0.06 0.42 -2.69
CA LEU A 52 -0.25 1.39 -1.64
C LEU A 52 -0.05 2.84 -2.12
N LEU A 53 1.05 3.13 -2.81
CA LEU A 53 1.30 4.46 -3.38
C LEU A 53 0.24 4.85 -4.42
N LYS A 54 -0.20 3.92 -5.28
CA LYS A 54 -1.26 4.22 -6.26
C LYS A 54 -2.61 4.49 -5.59
N ILE A 55 -2.92 3.80 -4.49
CA ILE A 55 -4.14 4.07 -3.72
C ILE A 55 -4.06 5.44 -3.04
N ASP A 56 -2.89 5.82 -2.50
CA ASP A 56 -2.61 7.14 -1.93
C ASP A 56 -2.79 8.27 -2.96
N GLU A 57 -2.38 8.02 -4.21
CA GLU A 57 -2.65 8.91 -5.36
C GLU A 57 -4.15 9.00 -5.73
N GLY A 58 -5.04 8.28 -5.04
CA GLY A 58 -6.49 8.30 -5.24
C GLY A 58 -7.00 7.33 -6.31
N TRP A 59 -6.18 6.37 -6.76
CA TRP A 59 -6.59 5.43 -7.79
C TRP A 59 -7.58 4.39 -7.25
N LYS A 60 -8.53 3.97 -8.10
CA LYS A 60 -9.45 2.88 -7.77
C LYS A 60 -8.77 1.52 -7.96
N ALA A 61 -9.21 0.51 -7.21
CA ALA A 61 -8.70 -0.86 -7.29
C ALA A 61 -8.55 -1.42 -8.73
N PRO A 62 -9.54 -1.29 -9.64
CA PRO A 62 -9.39 -1.75 -11.03
C PRO A 62 -8.30 -1.01 -11.80
N GLN A 63 -8.11 0.29 -11.54
CA GLN A 63 -7.06 1.08 -12.21
C GLN A 63 -5.66 0.66 -11.71
N VAL A 64 -5.53 0.42 -10.40
CA VAL A 64 -4.27 -0.08 -9.81
C VAL A 64 -3.94 -1.48 -10.32
N ALA A 65 -4.95 -2.35 -10.36
CA ALA A 65 -4.83 -3.72 -10.87
C ALA A 65 -4.32 -3.75 -12.30
N SER A 66 -4.94 -2.96 -13.19
CA SER A 66 -4.52 -2.82 -14.58
C SER A 66 -3.12 -2.21 -14.72
N ALA A 67 -2.79 -1.18 -13.94
CA ALA A 67 -1.49 -0.51 -14.03
C ALA A 67 -0.32 -1.36 -13.53
N LEU A 68 -0.56 -2.31 -12.63
CA LEU A 68 0.46 -3.16 -12.02
C LEU A 68 0.43 -4.60 -12.51
N ASP A 69 -0.45 -4.92 -13.46
CA ASP A 69 -0.69 -6.27 -13.99
C ASP A 69 -0.95 -7.30 -12.87
N VAL A 70 -1.80 -6.93 -11.92
CA VAL A 70 -2.22 -7.79 -10.81
C VAL A 70 -3.73 -7.94 -10.77
N ALA A 71 -4.22 -9.05 -10.23
CA ALA A 71 -5.65 -9.22 -10.00
C ALA A 71 -6.19 -8.17 -9.02
N GLU A 72 -7.40 -7.67 -9.26
CA GLU A 72 -8.10 -6.73 -8.36
C GLU A 72 -8.18 -7.28 -6.92
N GLY A 73 -8.41 -8.58 -6.77
CA GLY A 73 -8.42 -9.25 -5.47
C GLY A 73 -7.11 -9.10 -4.69
N THR A 74 -5.96 -8.99 -5.39
CA THR A 74 -4.67 -8.71 -4.76
C THR A 74 -4.64 -7.29 -4.19
N VAL A 75 -5.16 -6.30 -4.93
CA VAL A 75 -5.28 -4.91 -4.46
C VAL A 75 -6.17 -4.83 -3.22
N TYR A 76 -7.34 -5.49 -3.25
CA TYR A 76 -8.24 -5.55 -2.09
C TYR A 76 -7.59 -6.22 -0.88
N ARG A 77 -6.86 -7.33 -1.07
CA ARG A 77 -6.15 -8.02 0.02
C ARG A 77 -5.05 -7.16 0.62
N VAL A 78 -4.27 -6.48 -0.22
CA VAL A 78 -3.23 -5.56 0.25
C VAL A 78 -3.86 -4.43 1.06
N ARG A 79 -4.95 -3.85 0.57
CA ARG A 79 -5.69 -2.79 1.26
C ARG A 79 -6.36 -3.23 2.57
N ARG A 80 -6.77 -4.50 2.69
CA ARG A 80 -7.37 -5.03 3.93
C ARG A 80 -6.34 -5.29 5.04
N HIS A 81 -5.09 -5.53 4.68
CA HIS A 81 -4.01 -5.93 5.60
C HIS A 81 -3.08 -4.77 5.96
N CYS A 82 -3.38 -3.55 5.52
CA CYS A 82 -2.75 -2.30 5.92
C CYS A 82 -3.81 -1.45 6.63
#